data_AF-A0A2M7WCL8-F1
#
_entry.id   AF-A0A2M7WCL8-F1
#
_cell.length_a   1.000
_cell.length_b   1.000
_cell.length_c   1.000
_cell.angle_alpha   90.00
_cell.angle_beta   90.00
_cell.angle_gamma   90.00
#
_symmetry.space_group_name_H-M   'P 1'
#
loop_
_entity.id
_entity.type
_entity.pdbx_description
1 polymer ?
#
loop_
_entity_poly.entity_id
_entity_poly.type
_entity_poly.pdbx_seq_one_letter_code
_entity_poly.pdbx_strand_id
1 'polypeptide(L)'
;MQTQALIVADHVKALAPKMGQLTDLFFDYLFAIDPETKAIFLEDAVARRTKFVAMFSTFTTLKHFETIRPALIELGKRHLAYGVKDHYYGHGKKAILLALAAEGSLSAERESAWRQMLDQTISAMLEGARERKRGMTAEELAASEMNRGERLAPDPGLLEAVGGGDGMYAIHLKFYEKLFEEPWLGRFFWGKHETVLARKQTEFMVGCMGGPNRYQGESPAIAHLGMFITDEMLDVRETILRQTLAESGLNPDMQERWLRIDNAFRAAIVKSDVSECVMRGIGQRPIVAKKPEGYRPPKP
;
A
#
# COMPACT_ATOMS: atom_id res chain seq x y z
N MET A 1 21.04 6.05 -33.86
CA MET A 1 21.05 6.52 -32.46
C MET A 1 20.18 5.59 -31.64
N GLN A 2 20.65 5.12 -30.48
CA GLN A 2 19.80 4.38 -29.54
C GLN A 2 18.72 5.31 -29.00
N THR A 3 17.50 4.80 -28.78
CA THR A 3 16.43 5.58 -28.14
C THR A 3 16.74 5.76 -26.65
N GLN A 4 16.23 6.82 -26.02
CA GLN A 4 16.41 7.07 -24.57
C GLN A 4 16.00 5.86 -23.72
N ALA A 5 14.90 5.19 -24.12
CA ALA A 5 14.43 3.97 -23.48
C ALA A 5 15.43 2.81 -23.55
N LEU A 6 16.15 2.63 -24.67
CA LEU A 6 17.18 1.59 -24.81
C LEU A 6 18.39 1.91 -23.93
N ILE A 7 18.83 3.17 -23.89
CA ILE A 7 19.94 3.62 -23.04
C ILE A 7 19.64 3.33 -21.56
N VAL A 8 18.43 3.68 -21.11
CA VAL A 8 17.99 3.40 -19.73
C VAL A 8 17.88 1.89 -19.50
N ALA A 9 17.24 1.13 -20.39
CA ALA A 9 17.08 -0.31 -20.22
C ALA A 9 18.41 -1.06 -20.13
N ASP A 10 19.39 -0.70 -20.95
CA ASP A 10 20.72 -1.32 -20.92
C ASP A 10 21.51 -0.89 -19.68
N HIS A 11 21.36 0.36 -19.23
CA HIS A 11 21.97 0.82 -17.99
C HIS A 11 21.38 0.08 -16.77
N VAL A 12 20.06 -0.15 -16.72
CA VAL A 12 19.42 -0.93 -15.63
C VAL A 12 19.97 -2.36 -15.58
N LYS A 13 20.17 -3.01 -16.73
CA LYS A 13 20.79 -4.35 -16.77
C LYS A 13 22.22 -4.33 -16.21
N ALA A 14 23.00 -3.31 -16.56
CA ALA A 14 24.37 -3.14 -16.06
C ALA A 14 24.41 -2.91 -14.54
N LEU A 15 23.38 -2.26 -13.99
CA LEU A 15 23.25 -1.99 -12.54
C LEU A 15 22.78 -3.21 -11.73
N ALA A 16 22.35 -4.30 -12.35
CA ALA A 16 21.78 -5.46 -11.66
C ALA A 16 22.66 -5.99 -10.48
N PRO A 17 23.99 -6.12 -10.61
CA PRO A 17 24.85 -6.57 -9.50
C PRO A 17 24.92 -5.58 -8.33
N LYS A 18 24.60 -4.31 -8.57
CA LYS A 18 24.70 -3.20 -7.59
C LYS A 18 23.33 -2.71 -7.11
N MET A 19 22.25 -3.42 -7.44
CA MET A 19 20.89 -2.95 -7.16
C MET A 19 20.63 -2.72 -5.67
N GLY A 20 21.22 -3.55 -4.80
CA GLY A 20 21.16 -3.36 -3.35
C GLY A 20 21.76 -2.03 -2.90
N GLN A 21 22.97 -1.70 -3.36
CA GLN A 21 23.66 -0.45 -3.07
C GLN A 21 22.88 0.75 -3.61
N LEU A 22 22.37 0.66 -4.84
CA LEU A 22 21.58 1.73 -5.47
C LEU A 22 20.29 2.01 -4.68
N THR A 23 19.65 0.96 -4.17
CA THR A 23 18.46 1.08 -3.32
C THR A 23 18.77 1.85 -2.04
N ASP A 24 19.89 1.52 -1.38
CA ASP A 24 20.26 2.15 -0.11
C ASP A 24 20.56 3.65 -0.34
N LEU A 25 21.36 3.97 -1.36
CA LEU A 25 21.63 5.35 -1.78
C LEU A 25 20.35 6.13 -2.10
N PHE A 26 19.39 5.50 -2.80
CA PHE A 26 18.11 6.14 -3.12
C PHE A 26 17.36 6.55 -1.85
N PHE A 27 17.22 5.66 -0.87
CA PHE A 27 16.50 6.00 0.36
C PHE A 27 17.25 7.01 1.22
N ASP A 28 18.58 6.92 1.29
CA ASP A 28 19.40 7.92 1.99
C ASP A 28 19.20 9.32 1.40
N TYR A 29 19.29 9.45 0.07
CA TYR A 29 19.04 10.74 -0.59
C TYR A 29 17.59 11.19 -0.47
N LEU A 30 16.61 10.29 -0.62
CA LEU A 30 15.19 10.64 -0.52
C LEU A 30 14.86 11.22 0.86
N PHE A 31 15.34 10.57 1.92
CA PHE A 31 15.11 11.00 3.30
C PHE A 31 15.92 12.23 3.69
N ALA A 32 17.06 12.47 3.04
CA ALA A 32 17.81 13.72 3.19
C ALA A 32 17.15 14.89 2.45
N ILE A 33 16.54 14.65 1.28
CA ILE A 33 15.78 15.65 0.53
C ILE A 33 14.53 16.06 1.31
N ASP A 34 13.81 15.08 1.84
CA ASP A 34 12.55 15.30 2.53
C ASP A 34 12.32 14.23 3.61
N PRO A 35 12.58 14.55 4.89
CA PRO A 35 12.38 13.63 6.00
C PRO A 35 10.92 13.16 6.16
N GLU A 36 9.93 13.91 5.68
CA GLU A 36 8.51 13.52 5.79
C GLU A 36 8.21 12.27 4.96
N THR A 37 8.98 12.03 3.89
CA THR A 37 8.79 10.82 3.06
C THR A 37 9.01 9.53 3.84
N LYS A 38 9.71 9.55 4.98
CA LYS A 38 9.82 8.40 5.90
C LYS A 38 8.44 7.90 6.36
N ALA A 39 7.49 8.82 6.53
CA ALA A 39 6.13 8.53 6.94
C ALA A 39 5.34 7.74 5.87
N ILE A 40 5.80 7.73 4.63
CA ILE A 40 5.20 6.96 3.53
C ILE A 40 5.71 5.51 3.54
N PHE A 41 7.00 5.33 3.84
CA PHE A 41 7.70 4.05 3.79
C PHE A 41 7.84 3.42 5.19
N LEU A 42 6.71 3.07 5.79
CA LEU A 42 6.65 2.47 7.14
C LEU A 42 7.02 0.96 7.17
N GLU A 43 7.30 0.36 6.03
CA GLU A 43 7.76 -1.02 5.93
C GLU A 43 9.25 -1.18 6.29
N ASP A 44 9.62 -2.42 6.65
CA ASP A 44 11.01 -2.77 6.90
C ASP A 44 11.90 -2.61 5.65
N ALA A 45 13.22 -2.62 5.88
CA ALA A 45 14.20 -2.40 4.82
C ALA A 45 14.14 -3.46 3.69
N VAL A 46 13.75 -4.70 4.00
CA VAL A 46 13.69 -5.80 3.02
C VAL A 46 12.48 -5.63 2.09
N ALA A 47 11.32 -5.35 2.67
CA ALA A 47 10.11 -5.06 1.91
C ALA A 47 10.29 -3.80 1.05
N ARG A 48 10.89 -2.76 1.62
CA ARG A 48 11.19 -1.51 0.91
C ARG A 48 12.17 -1.72 -0.25
N ARG A 49 13.23 -2.52 -0.06
CA ARG A 49 14.16 -2.90 -1.13
C ARG A 49 13.48 -3.71 -2.22
N THR A 50 12.69 -4.71 -1.86
CA THR A 50 11.96 -5.55 -2.83
C THR A 50 11.07 -4.69 -3.75
N LYS A 51 10.32 -3.74 -3.18
CA LYS A 51 9.50 -2.81 -3.96
C LYS A 51 10.32 -1.90 -4.87
N PHE A 52 11.44 -1.35 -4.37
CA PHE A 52 12.32 -0.52 -5.17
C PHE A 52 12.89 -1.29 -6.36
N VAL A 53 13.41 -2.49 -6.13
CA VAL A 53 13.96 -3.36 -7.20
C VAL A 53 12.88 -3.67 -8.23
N ALA A 54 11.68 -4.08 -7.79
CA ALA A 54 10.57 -4.38 -8.70
C ALA A 54 10.19 -3.17 -9.56
N MET A 55 10.07 -1.99 -8.94
CA MET A 55 9.81 -0.73 -9.66
C MET A 55 10.94 -0.40 -10.64
N PHE A 56 12.19 -0.48 -10.19
CA PHE A 56 13.36 -0.10 -10.99
C PHE A 56 13.57 -1.06 -12.18
N SER A 57 13.28 -2.35 -12.01
CA SER A 57 13.33 -3.33 -13.09
C SER A 57 12.31 -3.07 -14.20
N THR A 58 11.20 -2.38 -13.94
CA THR A 58 10.22 -2.04 -15.00
C THR A 58 10.85 -1.22 -16.13
N PHE A 59 11.86 -0.39 -15.84
CA PHE A 59 12.61 0.38 -16.83
C PHE A 59 13.32 -0.50 -17.88
N THR A 60 13.56 -1.79 -17.60
CA THR A 60 14.07 -2.73 -18.61
C THR A 60 13.03 -3.10 -19.68
N THR A 61 11.74 -3.00 -19.33
CA THR A 61 10.59 -3.31 -20.19
C THR A 61 10.04 -2.09 -20.92
N LEU A 62 10.45 -0.86 -20.53
CA LEU A 62 9.98 0.41 -21.11
C LEU A 62 10.48 0.71 -22.53
N LYS A 63 10.90 -0.29 -23.30
CA LYS A 63 11.35 -0.10 -24.70
C LYS A 63 10.27 0.55 -25.58
N HIS A 64 9.01 0.40 -25.22
CA HIS A 64 7.85 0.99 -25.88
C HIS A 64 6.98 1.74 -24.87
N PHE A 65 7.36 2.98 -24.52
CA PHE A 65 6.63 3.79 -23.53
C PHE A 65 5.11 3.87 -23.82
N GLU A 66 4.73 4.03 -25.10
CA GLU A 66 3.31 4.09 -25.48
C GLU A 66 2.51 2.85 -25.05
N THR A 67 3.13 1.67 -25.05
CA THR A 67 2.44 0.42 -24.66
C THR A 67 2.22 0.30 -23.15
N ILE A 68 3.06 0.93 -22.33
CA ILE A 68 3.00 0.82 -20.86
C ILE A 68 2.38 2.07 -20.21
N ARG A 69 2.23 3.17 -20.96
CA ARG A 69 1.59 4.40 -20.51
C ARG A 69 0.24 4.16 -19.83
N PRO A 70 -0.68 3.32 -20.34
CA PRO A 70 -1.93 3.03 -19.64
C PRO A 70 -1.72 2.41 -18.24
N ALA A 71 -0.75 1.49 -18.12
CA ALA A 71 -0.42 0.88 -16.83
C ALA A 71 0.21 1.90 -15.85
N LEU A 72 0.98 2.87 -16.36
CA LEU A 72 1.54 3.97 -15.55
C LEU A 72 0.44 4.92 -15.03
N ILE A 73 -0.61 5.17 -15.81
CA ILE A 73 -1.78 5.94 -15.37
C ILE A 73 -2.48 5.23 -14.22
N GLU A 74 -2.76 3.93 -14.36
CA GLU A 74 -3.37 3.14 -13.29
C GLU A 74 -2.46 3.06 -12.05
N LEU A 75 -1.14 2.98 -12.25
CA LEU A 75 -0.18 3.08 -11.16
C LEU A 75 -0.25 4.44 -10.45
N GLY A 76 -0.43 5.54 -11.19
CA GLY A 76 -0.65 6.88 -10.65
C GLY A 76 -1.91 6.99 -9.78
N LYS A 77 -3.02 6.38 -10.23
CA LYS A 77 -4.27 6.28 -9.44
C LYS A 77 -4.03 5.57 -8.10
N ARG A 78 -3.25 4.48 -8.12
CA ARG A 78 -2.87 3.76 -6.88
C ARG A 78 -1.90 4.56 -6.00
N HIS A 79 -0.96 5.30 -6.56
CA HIS A 79 -0.04 6.15 -5.78
C HIS A 79 -0.77 7.26 -5.02
N LEU A 80 -1.84 7.81 -5.60
CA LEU A 80 -2.74 8.70 -4.87
C LEU A 80 -3.37 7.99 -3.66
N ALA A 81 -3.87 6.76 -3.83
CA ALA A 81 -4.42 5.96 -2.73
C ALA A 81 -3.37 5.62 -1.65
N TYR A 82 -2.08 5.56 -2.01
CA TYR A 82 -0.98 5.42 -1.04
C TYR A 82 -0.68 6.72 -0.27
N GLY A 83 -1.31 7.85 -0.63
CA GLY A 83 -1.04 9.17 -0.04
C GLY A 83 0.21 9.85 -0.60
N VAL A 84 0.62 9.50 -1.82
CA VAL A 84 1.75 10.15 -2.49
C VAL A 84 1.27 11.50 -3.05
N LYS A 85 1.73 12.58 -2.42
CA LYS A 85 1.50 13.97 -2.85
C LYS A 85 2.28 14.29 -4.13
N ASP A 86 1.75 15.20 -4.95
CA ASP A 86 2.32 15.58 -6.25
C ASP A 86 3.79 16.03 -6.17
N HIS A 87 4.19 16.71 -5.10
CA HIS A 87 5.58 17.18 -4.92
C HIS A 87 6.58 16.04 -4.63
N TYR A 88 6.15 14.92 -4.06
CA TYR A 88 7.04 13.79 -3.76
C TYR A 88 7.62 13.14 -5.02
N TYR A 89 6.96 13.24 -6.17
CA TYR A 89 7.50 12.75 -7.44
C TYR A 89 8.80 13.46 -7.83
N GLY A 90 8.88 14.77 -7.59
CA GLY A 90 10.10 15.56 -7.80
C GLY A 90 11.23 15.12 -6.88
N HIS A 91 10.92 14.84 -5.61
CA HIS A 91 11.88 14.33 -4.63
C HIS A 91 12.39 12.94 -5.03
N GLY A 92 11.49 12.04 -5.43
CA GLY A 92 11.84 10.70 -5.92
C GLY A 92 12.74 10.73 -7.16
N LYS A 93 12.40 11.56 -8.16
CA LYS A 93 13.25 11.78 -9.35
C LYS A 93 14.66 12.23 -8.95
N LYS A 94 14.75 13.24 -8.09
CA LYS A 94 16.02 13.80 -7.63
C LYS A 94 16.85 12.75 -6.88
N ALA A 95 16.24 11.96 -6.00
CA ALA A 95 16.89 10.89 -5.27
C ALA A 95 17.44 9.79 -6.20
N ILE A 96 16.67 9.38 -7.22
CA ILE A 96 17.15 8.38 -8.22
C ILE A 96 18.38 8.91 -8.96
N LEU A 97 18.34 10.16 -9.43
CA LEU A 97 19.47 10.74 -10.18
C LEU A 97 20.72 10.90 -9.30
N LEU A 98 20.57 11.30 -8.04
CA LEU A 98 21.68 11.36 -7.09
C LEU A 98 22.26 9.98 -6.79
N ALA A 99 21.42 8.97 -6.58
CA ALA A 99 21.86 7.60 -6.35
C ALA A 99 22.62 7.01 -7.55
N LEU A 100 22.14 7.26 -8.77
CA LEU A 100 22.80 6.87 -10.01
C LEU A 100 24.16 7.58 -10.19
N ALA A 101 24.24 8.87 -9.86
CA ALA A 101 25.49 9.62 -9.92
C ALA A 101 26.52 9.09 -8.91
N ALA A 102 26.07 8.81 -7.68
CA ALA A 102 26.91 8.27 -6.61
C ALA A 102 27.39 6.84 -6.87
N GLU A 103 26.64 6.04 -7.62
CA GLU A 103 27.07 4.70 -8.05
C GLU A 103 28.28 4.75 -9.00
N GLY A 104 28.43 5.82 -9.78
CA GLY A 104 29.63 6.14 -10.55
C GLY A 104 29.62 5.76 -12.03
N SER A 105 28.56 5.13 -12.55
CA SER A 105 28.45 4.77 -13.98
C SER A 105 27.54 5.69 -14.82
N LEU A 106 27.12 6.84 -14.26
CA LEU A 106 26.24 7.79 -14.93
C LEU A 106 27.01 8.74 -15.88
N SER A 107 27.03 8.43 -17.18
CA SER A 107 27.51 9.36 -18.21
C SER A 107 26.48 10.47 -18.49
N ALA A 108 26.89 11.57 -19.12
CA ALA A 108 25.99 12.66 -19.51
C ALA A 108 24.83 12.18 -20.43
N GLU A 109 25.11 11.24 -21.33
CA GLU A 109 24.09 10.61 -22.17
C GLU A 109 23.09 9.79 -21.35
N ARG A 110 23.59 8.95 -20.42
CA ARG A 110 22.74 8.16 -19.51
C ARG A 110 21.91 9.05 -18.60
N GLU A 111 22.48 10.14 -18.10
CA GLU A 111 21.77 11.11 -17.27
C GLU A 111 20.62 11.78 -18.03
N SER A 112 20.89 12.24 -19.25
CA SER A 112 19.85 12.83 -20.12
C SER A 112 18.72 11.83 -20.41
N ALA A 113 19.08 10.57 -20.68
CA ALA A 113 18.11 9.50 -20.90
C ALA A 113 17.25 9.22 -19.67
N TRP A 114 17.87 9.11 -18.50
CA TRP A 114 17.17 8.92 -17.23
C TRP A 114 16.23 10.08 -16.90
N ARG A 115 16.68 11.33 -17.08
CA ARG A 115 15.84 12.52 -16.84
C ARG A 115 14.57 12.48 -17.68
N GLN A 116 14.70 12.24 -18.98
CA GLN A 116 13.57 12.18 -19.91
C GLN A 116 12.61 11.02 -19.58
N MET A 117 13.13 9.82 -19.33
CA MET A 117 12.29 8.66 -18.99
C MET A 117 11.55 8.83 -17.66
N LEU A 118 12.22 9.40 -16.64
CA LEU A 118 11.58 9.71 -15.37
C LEU A 118 10.50 10.78 -15.53
N ASP A 119 10.75 11.83 -16.33
CA ASP A 119 9.74 12.87 -16.60
C ASP A 119 8.50 12.33 -17.29
N GLN A 120 8.68 11.48 -18.31
CA GLN A 120 7.56 10.82 -19.00
C GLN A 120 6.76 9.93 -18.05
N THR A 121 7.46 9.13 -17.23
CA THR A 121 6.83 8.25 -16.22
C THR A 121 6.04 9.03 -15.19
N ILE A 122 6.64 10.07 -14.62
CA ILE A 122 5.99 10.95 -13.64
C ILE A 122 4.78 11.65 -14.24
N SER A 123 4.89 12.14 -15.49
CA SER A 123 3.78 12.79 -16.18
C SER A 123 2.58 11.85 -16.33
N ALA A 124 2.79 10.59 -16.73
CA ALA A 124 1.71 9.61 -16.87
C ALA A 124 1.08 9.26 -15.51
N MET A 125 1.88 9.14 -14.44
CA MET A 125 1.37 8.89 -13.10
C MET A 125 0.56 10.07 -12.54
N LEU A 126 1.04 11.30 -12.74
CA LEU A 126 0.31 12.51 -12.33
C LEU A 126 -1.00 12.69 -13.10
N GLU A 127 -1.04 12.29 -14.38
CA GLU A 127 -2.29 12.23 -15.15
C GLU A 127 -3.32 11.30 -14.50
N GLY A 128 -2.91 10.07 -14.16
CA GLY A 128 -3.78 9.13 -13.46
C GLY A 128 -4.24 9.63 -12.10
N ALA A 129 -3.35 10.24 -11.31
CA ALA A 129 -3.73 10.86 -10.04
C ALA A 129 -4.79 11.96 -10.23
N ARG A 130 -4.63 12.85 -11.22
CA ARG A 130 -5.59 13.92 -11.54
C ARG A 130 -6.93 13.38 -12.05
N GLU A 131 -6.92 12.31 -12.84
CA GLU A 131 -8.14 11.61 -13.24
C GLU A 131 -8.92 11.10 -12.04
N ARG A 132 -8.23 10.43 -11.10
CA ARG A 132 -8.88 9.92 -9.89
C ARG A 132 -9.45 11.05 -9.03
N LYS A 133 -8.67 12.11 -8.79
CA LYS A 133 -9.11 13.28 -8.01
C LYS A 133 -10.37 13.94 -8.58
N ARG A 134 -10.55 13.98 -9.90
CA ARG A 134 -11.74 14.58 -10.56
C ARG A 134 -13.06 13.87 -10.20
N GLY A 135 -13.00 12.59 -9.83
CA GLY A 135 -14.18 11.80 -9.46
C GLY A 135 -14.44 11.73 -7.95
N MET A 136 -13.68 12.47 -7.14
CA MET A 136 -13.73 12.40 -5.68
C MET A 136 -14.52 13.57 -5.09
N THR A 137 -15.24 13.30 -4.00
CA THR A 137 -15.83 14.31 -3.12
C THR A 137 -14.76 15.13 -2.40
N ALA A 138 -15.16 16.23 -1.75
CA ALA A 138 -14.25 17.05 -0.97
C ALA A 138 -13.65 16.28 0.23
N GLU A 139 -14.45 15.43 0.90
CA GLU A 139 -13.95 14.59 2.00
C GLU A 139 -12.94 13.55 1.50
N GLU A 140 -13.26 12.87 0.39
CA GLU A 140 -12.35 11.88 -0.21
C GLU A 140 -11.04 12.52 -0.67
N LEU A 141 -11.10 13.71 -1.26
CA LEU A 141 -9.91 14.45 -1.69
C LEU A 141 -9.01 14.76 -0.50
N ALA A 142 -9.57 15.31 0.58
CA ALA A 142 -8.83 15.60 1.81
C ALA A 142 -8.19 14.34 2.41
N ALA A 143 -8.90 13.22 2.44
CA ALA A 143 -8.37 11.94 2.92
C ALA A 143 -7.23 11.38 2.03
N SER A 144 -7.29 11.63 0.72
CA SER A 144 -6.25 11.20 -0.23
C SER A 144 -4.97 12.02 -0.15
N GLU A 145 -5.06 13.28 0.27
CA GLU A 145 -3.93 14.17 0.45
C GLU A 145 -3.16 13.91 1.75
N MET A 146 -3.76 13.21 2.72
CA MET A 146 -3.02 12.70 3.87
C MET A 146 -2.01 11.65 3.41
N ASN A 147 -0.75 11.76 3.82
CA ASN A 147 0.24 10.72 3.64
C ASN A 147 -0.06 9.53 4.58
N ARG A 148 0.58 8.39 4.33
CA ARG A 148 0.34 7.17 5.09
C ARG A 148 0.61 7.33 6.59
N GLY A 149 1.64 8.08 6.99
CA GLY A 149 1.94 8.33 8.40
C GLY A 149 0.99 9.34 9.06
N GLU A 150 0.45 10.32 8.32
CA GLU A 150 -0.63 11.19 8.79
C GLU A 150 -1.92 10.39 9.03
N ARG A 151 -2.26 9.44 8.14
CA ARG A 151 -3.40 8.54 8.35
C ARG A 151 -3.20 7.58 9.51
N LEU A 152 -1.95 7.15 9.73
CA LEU A 152 -1.53 6.29 10.84
C LEU A 152 -1.01 7.08 12.04
N ALA A 153 -1.33 8.38 12.14
CA ALA A 153 -0.96 9.18 13.30
C ALA A 153 -1.53 8.49 14.56
N PRO A 154 -0.68 8.13 15.54
CA PRO A 154 -1.14 7.42 16.73
C PRO A 154 -2.24 8.20 17.45
N ASP A 155 -3.29 7.48 17.87
CA ASP A 155 -4.43 8.04 18.58
C ASP A 155 -4.59 7.37 19.95
N PRO A 156 -3.71 7.71 20.93
CA PRO A 156 -3.75 7.11 22.26
C PRO A 156 -5.06 7.43 22.99
N GLY A 157 -5.69 8.57 22.67
CA GLY A 157 -7.01 8.92 23.20
C GLY A 157 -8.12 7.99 22.70
N LEU A 158 -8.07 7.55 21.43
CA LEU A 158 -8.95 6.48 20.94
C LEU A 158 -8.71 5.17 21.68
N LEU A 159 -7.43 4.79 21.83
CA LEU A 159 -7.07 3.55 22.54
C LEU A 159 -7.57 3.56 23.99
N GLU A 160 -7.45 4.68 24.70
CA GLU A 160 -7.99 4.82 26.05
C GLU A 160 -9.52 4.74 26.05
N ALA A 161 -10.19 5.45 25.15
CA ALA A 161 -11.65 5.49 25.06
C ALA A 161 -12.29 4.13 24.76
N VAL A 162 -11.61 3.26 23.99
CA VAL A 162 -12.09 1.90 23.71
C VAL A 162 -11.79 0.92 24.86
N GLY A 163 -11.16 1.35 25.95
CA GLY A 163 -10.80 0.50 27.08
C GLY A 163 -9.44 -0.20 26.94
N GLY A 164 -8.51 0.39 26.19
CA GLY A 164 -7.18 -0.16 25.94
C GLY A 164 -7.20 -1.41 25.06
N GLY A 165 -6.16 -2.23 25.20
CA GLY A 165 -6.03 -3.46 24.42
C GLY A 165 -7.15 -4.48 24.69
N ASP A 166 -7.66 -4.56 25.92
CA ASP A 166 -8.70 -5.51 26.30
C ASP A 166 -10.06 -5.13 25.69
N GLY A 167 -10.43 -3.85 25.75
CA GLY A 167 -11.67 -3.38 25.12
C GLY A 167 -11.60 -3.46 23.59
N MET A 168 -10.44 -3.15 22.99
CA MET A 168 -10.22 -3.37 21.56
C MET A 168 -10.32 -4.85 21.17
N TYR A 169 -9.79 -5.77 21.98
CA TYR A 169 -9.92 -7.21 21.75
C TYR A 169 -11.38 -7.66 21.79
N ALA A 170 -12.17 -7.16 22.76
CA ALA A 170 -13.59 -7.48 22.87
C ALA A 170 -14.38 -7.04 21.62
N ILE A 171 -14.06 -5.86 21.07
CA ILE A 171 -14.64 -5.36 19.81
C ILE A 171 -14.21 -6.24 18.63
N HIS A 172 -12.91 -6.52 18.50
CA HIS A 172 -12.40 -7.37 17.41
C HIS A 172 -12.95 -8.80 17.47
N LEU A 173 -13.18 -9.36 18.65
CA LEU A 173 -13.75 -10.70 18.78
C LEU A 173 -15.14 -10.75 18.15
N LYS A 174 -16.04 -9.82 18.50
CA LYS A 174 -17.36 -9.70 17.87
C LYS A 174 -17.29 -9.43 16.37
N PHE A 175 -16.32 -8.63 15.95
CA PHE A 175 -16.08 -8.37 14.53
C PHE A 175 -15.71 -9.66 13.78
N TYR A 176 -14.84 -10.49 14.35
CA TYR A 176 -14.45 -11.76 13.75
C TYR A 176 -15.56 -12.82 13.78
N GLU A 177 -16.39 -12.88 14.82
CA GLU A 177 -17.59 -13.71 14.86
C GLU A 177 -18.49 -13.39 13.64
N LYS A 178 -18.80 -12.10 13.42
CA LYS A 178 -19.58 -11.65 12.25
C LYS A 178 -18.88 -11.97 10.91
N LEU A 179 -17.56 -11.81 10.82
CA LEU A 179 -16.80 -12.10 9.60
C LEU A 179 -16.78 -13.58 9.23
N PHE A 180 -16.75 -14.47 10.22
CA PHE A 180 -16.78 -15.92 10.00
C PHE A 180 -18.16 -16.38 9.53
N GLU A 181 -19.22 -15.74 10.03
CA GLU A 181 -20.59 -15.99 9.60
C GLU A 181 -20.93 -15.37 8.24
N GLU A 182 -20.16 -14.38 7.78
CA GLU A 182 -20.39 -13.70 6.50
C GLU A 182 -20.21 -14.69 5.32
N PRO A 183 -21.27 -15.00 4.54
CA PRO A 183 -21.26 -16.01 3.48
C PRO A 183 -20.12 -15.94 2.46
N TRP A 184 -19.59 -14.76 2.16
CA TRP A 184 -18.52 -14.55 1.20
C TRP A 184 -17.13 -14.50 1.84
N LEU A 185 -16.90 -13.58 2.77
CA LEU A 185 -15.65 -13.32 3.45
C LEU A 185 -15.27 -14.45 4.42
N GLY A 186 -16.25 -15.13 5.01
CA GLY A 186 -16.08 -16.30 5.88
C GLY A 186 -15.18 -17.39 5.26
N ARG A 187 -15.22 -17.50 3.93
CA ARG A 187 -14.45 -18.48 3.13
C ARG A 187 -12.94 -18.27 3.23
N PHE A 188 -12.46 -17.05 3.53
CA PHE A 188 -11.02 -16.78 3.74
C PHE A 188 -10.50 -17.33 5.08
N PHE A 189 -11.40 -17.74 5.97
CA PHE A 189 -11.09 -18.13 7.33
C PHE A 189 -11.20 -19.64 7.59
N TRP A 190 -11.50 -20.45 6.57
CA TRP A 190 -11.51 -21.91 6.71
C TRP A 190 -10.19 -22.44 7.30
N GLY A 191 -10.31 -23.24 8.37
CA GLY A 191 -9.18 -23.80 9.10
C GLY A 191 -8.48 -22.82 10.06
N LYS A 192 -9.04 -21.63 10.28
CA LYS A 192 -8.55 -20.65 11.26
C LYS A 192 -9.51 -20.54 12.44
N HIS A 193 -9.01 -19.97 13.53
CA HIS A 193 -9.81 -19.74 14.74
C HIS A 193 -9.97 -18.22 14.97
N GLU A 194 -11.20 -17.77 15.20
CA GLU A 194 -11.57 -16.36 15.36
C GLU A 194 -10.72 -15.65 16.41
N THR A 195 -10.61 -16.24 17.61
CA THR A 195 -9.83 -15.65 18.73
C THR A 195 -8.35 -15.48 18.43
N VAL A 196 -7.79 -16.24 17.48
CA VAL A 196 -6.38 -16.09 17.07
C VAL A 196 -6.24 -14.88 16.15
N LEU A 197 -7.17 -14.71 15.20
CA LEU A 197 -7.16 -13.58 14.27
C LEU A 197 -7.53 -12.27 14.95
N ALA A 198 -8.54 -12.27 15.82
CA ALA A 198 -8.94 -11.13 16.64
C ALA A 198 -7.77 -10.61 17.49
N ARG A 199 -7.01 -11.51 18.12
CA ARG A 199 -5.85 -11.14 18.93
C ARG A 199 -4.73 -10.53 18.08
N LYS A 200 -4.40 -11.15 16.94
CA LYS A 200 -3.38 -10.63 16.01
C LYS A 200 -3.74 -9.24 15.50
N GLN A 201 -4.99 -9.03 15.05
CA GLN A 201 -5.45 -7.72 14.61
C GLN A 201 -5.44 -6.70 15.76
N THR A 202 -5.81 -7.10 16.98
CA THR A 202 -5.76 -6.24 18.17
C THR A 202 -4.35 -5.77 18.47
N GLU A 203 -3.39 -6.69 18.58
CA GLU A 203 -1.99 -6.34 18.86
C GLU A 203 -1.43 -5.38 17.82
N PHE A 204 -1.77 -5.60 16.54
CA PHE A 204 -1.37 -4.73 15.44
C PHE A 204 -1.99 -3.32 15.57
N MET A 205 -3.31 -3.24 15.80
CA MET A 205 -4.03 -1.97 15.89
C MET A 205 -3.67 -1.18 17.16
N VAL A 206 -3.44 -1.85 18.29
CA VAL A 206 -2.91 -1.21 19.52
C VAL A 206 -1.58 -0.53 19.23
N GLY A 207 -0.67 -1.21 18.51
CA GLY A 207 0.60 -0.60 18.08
C GLY A 207 0.39 0.61 17.17
N CYS A 208 -0.56 0.55 16.23
CA CYS A 208 -0.88 1.66 15.34
C CYS A 208 -1.48 2.87 16.09
N MET A 209 -2.26 2.64 17.15
CA MET A 209 -2.87 3.71 17.96
C MET A 209 -1.93 4.25 19.05
N GLY A 210 -0.67 3.83 19.10
CA GLY A 210 0.33 4.35 20.03
C GLY A 210 0.41 3.61 21.37
N GLY A 211 -0.27 2.48 21.50
CA GLY A 211 -0.11 1.57 22.63
C GLY A 211 1.14 0.69 22.53
N PRO A 212 1.37 -0.19 23.53
CA PRO A 212 2.48 -1.13 23.50
C PRO A 212 2.43 -2.03 22.26
N ASN A 213 3.41 -1.89 21.36
CA ASN A 213 3.47 -2.72 20.16
C ASN A 213 4.00 -4.12 20.49
N ARG A 214 3.09 -5.09 20.62
CA ARG A 214 3.40 -6.50 20.90
C ARG A 214 3.26 -7.39 19.66
N TYR A 215 2.87 -6.81 18.53
CA TYR A 215 2.60 -7.56 17.31
C TYR A 215 3.90 -8.08 16.70
N GLN A 216 3.98 -9.40 16.51
CA GLN A 216 5.12 -10.08 15.89
C GLN A 216 4.75 -10.73 14.54
N GLY A 217 3.52 -10.50 14.08
CA GLY A 217 3.07 -11.03 12.81
C GLY A 217 3.62 -10.26 11.61
N GLU A 218 3.24 -10.72 10.44
CA GLU A 218 3.62 -10.08 9.19
C GLU A 218 2.82 -8.80 8.95
N SER A 219 3.37 -7.88 8.17
CA SER A 219 2.61 -6.70 7.74
C SER A 219 1.37 -7.10 6.91
N PRO A 220 0.33 -6.25 6.84
CA PRO A 220 -0.85 -6.54 6.02
C PRO A 220 -0.53 -6.87 4.56
N ALA A 221 0.46 -6.19 3.97
CA ALA A 221 0.91 -6.47 2.60
C ALA A 221 1.41 -7.92 2.44
N ILE A 222 2.17 -8.40 3.42
CA ILE A 222 2.79 -9.73 3.37
C ILE A 222 1.79 -10.83 3.78
N ALA A 223 0.96 -10.57 4.79
CA ALA A 223 -0.06 -11.52 5.24
C ALA A 223 -1.10 -11.80 4.14
N HIS A 224 -1.42 -10.80 3.31
CA HIS A 224 -2.43 -10.90 2.26
C HIS A 224 -1.86 -11.03 0.84
N LEU A 225 -0.54 -11.26 0.69
CA LEU A 225 0.14 -11.28 -0.63
C LEU A 225 -0.46 -12.33 -1.59
N GLY A 226 -0.89 -13.47 -1.06
CA GLY A 226 -1.42 -14.59 -1.84
C GLY A 226 -2.94 -14.67 -1.86
N MET A 227 -3.64 -13.65 -1.36
CA MET A 227 -5.10 -13.60 -1.29
C MET A 227 -5.63 -12.62 -2.33
N PHE A 228 -6.56 -13.09 -3.17
CA PHE A 228 -7.27 -12.19 -4.08
C PHE A 228 -8.45 -11.57 -3.35
N ILE A 229 -8.23 -10.33 -2.90
CA ILE A 229 -9.20 -9.55 -2.15
C ILE A 229 -9.47 -8.28 -2.94
N THR A 230 -10.73 -8.02 -3.29
CA THR A 230 -11.13 -6.86 -4.10
C THR A 230 -11.58 -5.70 -3.22
N ASP A 231 -11.72 -4.50 -3.80
CA ASP A 231 -12.32 -3.35 -3.10
C ASP A 231 -13.73 -3.68 -2.58
N GLU A 232 -14.57 -4.36 -3.38
CA GLU A 232 -15.91 -4.77 -2.95
C GLU A 232 -15.88 -5.63 -1.68
N MET A 233 -14.91 -6.55 -1.58
CA MET A 233 -14.75 -7.37 -0.37
C MET A 233 -14.33 -6.54 0.84
N LEU A 234 -13.45 -5.54 0.66
CA LEU A 234 -13.06 -4.64 1.75
C LEU A 234 -14.21 -3.73 2.17
N ASP A 235 -15.06 -3.29 1.25
CA ASP A 235 -16.24 -2.46 1.56
C ASP A 235 -17.25 -3.25 2.42
N VAL A 236 -17.45 -4.53 2.11
CA VAL A 236 -18.24 -5.45 2.95
C VAL A 236 -17.62 -5.58 4.34
N ARG A 237 -16.30 -5.80 4.43
CA ARG A 237 -15.59 -5.88 5.71
C ARG A 237 -15.73 -4.60 6.52
N GLU A 238 -15.57 -3.44 5.88
CA GLU A 238 -15.67 -2.13 6.51
C GLU A 238 -17.07 -1.88 7.06
N THR A 239 -18.11 -2.28 6.32
CA THR A 239 -19.51 -2.22 6.78
C THR A 239 -19.71 -3.00 8.08
N ILE A 240 -19.17 -4.23 8.14
CA ILE A 240 -19.27 -5.09 9.35
C ILE A 240 -18.48 -4.47 10.51
N LEU A 241 -17.31 -3.89 10.24
CA LEU A 241 -16.51 -3.20 11.26
C LEU A 241 -17.28 -1.99 11.82
N ARG A 242 -17.85 -1.15 10.95
CA ARG A 242 -18.67 0.02 11.33
C ARG A 242 -19.85 -0.39 12.22
N GLN A 243 -20.60 -1.43 11.84
CA GLN A 243 -21.68 -1.98 12.66
C GLN A 243 -21.17 -2.43 14.03
N THR A 244 -20.06 -3.16 14.06
CA THR A 244 -19.48 -3.66 15.33
C THR A 244 -19.02 -2.52 16.24
N LEU A 245 -18.42 -1.46 15.67
CA LEU A 245 -18.02 -0.27 16.43
C LEU A 245 -19.24 0.48 16.97
N ALA A 246 -20.30 0.63 16.18
CA ALA A 246 -21.55 1.24 16.64
C ALA A 246 -22.21 0.44 17.78
N GLU A 247 -22.25 -0.89 17.66
CA GLU A 247 -22.76 -1.80 18.71
C GLU A 247 -21.94 -1.76 20.01
N SER A 248 -20.67 -1.34 19.94
CA SER A 248 -19.80 -1.17 21.11
C SER A 248 -20.04 0.13 21.87
N GLY A 249 -20.89 1.03 21.36
CA GLY A 249 -21.22 2.31 21.98
C GLY A 249 -20.24 3.45 21.68
N LEU A 250 -19.30 3.25 20.75
CA LEU A 250 -18.42 4.32 20.30
C LEU A 250 -19.22 5.38 19.55
N ASN A 251 -18.93 6.66 19.83
CA ASN A 251 -19.56 7.76 19.11
C ASN A 251 -19.07 7.83 17.64
N PRO A 252 -19.80 8.52 16.74
CA PRO A 252 -19.45 8.56 15.32
C PRO A 252 -18.04 9.08 15.02
N ASP A 253 -17.55 10.07 15.76
CA ASP A 253 -16.18 10.58 15.60
C ASP A 253 -15.13 9.50 15.88
N MET A 254 -15.27 8.77 16.99
CA MET A 254 -14.37 7.67 17.35
C MET A 254 -14.40 6.54 16.31
N GLN A 255 -15.57 6.25 15.74
CA GLN A 255 -15.69 5.27 14.65
C GLN A 255 -14.88 5.70 13.43
N GLU A 256 -15.03 6.95 12.98
CA GLU A 256 -14.29 7.48 11.83
C GLU A 256 -12.78 7.51 12.07
N ARG A 257 -12.32 7.86 13.28
CA ARG A 257 -10.89 7.81 13.63
C ARG A 257 -10.33 6.40 13.56
N TRP A 258 -11.08 5.38 14.01
CA TRP A 258 -10.67 3.98 13.88
C TRP A 258 -10.62 3.58 12.40
N LEU A 259 -11.69 3.83 11.66
CA LEU A 259 -11.82 3.47 10.25
C LEU A 259 -10.74 4.13 9.39
N ARG A 260 -10.33 5.37 9.70
CA ARG A 260 -9.19 6.03 9.05
C ARG A 260 -7.89 5.23 9.19
N ILE A 261 -7.59 4.72 10.40
CA ILE A 261 -6.38 3.92 10.66
C ILE A 261 -6.47 2.57 9.94
N ASP A 262 -7.62 1.90 9.99
CA ASP A 262 -7.84 0.62 9.29
C ASP A 262 -7.73 0.78 7.76
N ASN A 263 -8.36 1.81 7.20
CA ASN A 263 -8.33 2.10 5.76
C ASN A 263 -6.97 2.54 5.23
N ALA A 264 -6.05 3.00 6.09
CA ALA A 264 -4.68 3.30 5.69
C ALA A 264 -3.92 2.05 5.16
N PHE A 265 -4.43 0.84 5.40
CA PHE A 265 -3.87 -0.42 4.91
C PHE A 265 -4.59 -0.99 3.69
N ARG A 266 -5.76 -0.45 3.28
CA ARG A 266 -6.58 -0.96 2.17
C ARG A 266 -5.76 -1.19 0.91
N ALA A 267 -5.00 -0.18 0.50
CA ALA A 267 -4.23 -0.19 -0.73
C ALA A 267 -3.08 -1.22 -0.75
N ALA A 268 -2.68 -1.75 0.41
CA ALA A 268 -1.72 -2.84 0.53
C ALA A 268 -2.36 -4.24 0.44
N ILE A 269 -3.69 -4.33 0.54
CA ILE A 269 -4.46 -5.57 0.61
C ILE A 269 -5.18 -5.82 -0.72
N VAL A 270 -5.86 -4.80 -1.26
CA VAL A 270 -6.73 -4.93 -2.43
C VAL A 270 -5.94 -5.20 -3.72
N LYS A 271 -6.56 -5.99 -4.60
CA LYS A 271 -6.03 -6.37 -5.92
C LYS A 271 -7.14 -6.26 -6.96
N SER A 272 -6.79 -5.81 -8.16
CA SER A 272 -7.74 -5.69 -9.27
C SER A 272 -7.84 -6.99 -10.08
N ASP A 273 -6.75 -7.76 -10.13
CA ASP A 273 -6.69 -9.04 -10.84
C ASP A 273 -5.98 -10.12 -10.01
N VAL A 274 -6.37 -11.38 -10.22
CA VAL A 274 -5.80 -12.52 -9.50
C VAL A 274 -4.30 -12.70 -9.77
N SER A 275 -3.82 -12.27 -10.95
CA SER A 275 -2.39 -12.31 -11.31
C SER A 275 -1.51 -11.38 -10.46
N GLU A 276 -2.10 -10.41 -9.76
CA GLU A 276 -1.38 -9.57 -8.79
C GLU A 276 -1.05 -10.31 -7.49
N CYS A 277 -1.57 -11.51 -7.28
CA CYS A 277 -1.24 -12.33 -6.13
C CYS A 277 0.17 -12.90 -6.26
N VAL A 278 0.98 -12.70 -5.21
CA VAL A 278 2.32 -13.28 -5.12
C VAL A 278 2.24 -14.56 -4.31
N MET A 279 2.93 -15.62 -4.71
CA MET A 279 3.00 -16.88 -3.95
C MET A 279 4.31 -16.97 -3.19
N ARG A 280 4.31 -17.63 -2.02
CA ARG A 280 5.52 -17.78 -1.20
C ARG A 280 6.39 -18.96 -1.63
N GLY A 281 5.76 -19.98 -2.17
CA GLY A 281 6.39 -21.21 -2.57
C GLY A 281 5.92 -21.70 -3.93
N ILE A 282 6.76 -22.51 -4.56
CA ILE A 282 6.45 -23.18 -5.82
C ILE A 282 5.23 -24.08 -5.62
N GLY A 283 4.31 -24.07 -6.59
CA GLY A 283 3.10 -24.90 -6.59
C GLY A 283 1.93 -24.36 -5.76
N GLN A 284 2.10 -23.24 -5.03
CA GLN A 284 0.99 -22.56 -4.38
C GLN A 284 0.07 -21.87 -5.41
N ARG A 285 -1.21 -21.73 -5.05
CA ARG A 285 -2.21 -21.01 -5.86
C ARG A 285 -2.81 -19.86 -5.05
N PRO A 286 -3.24 -18.76 -5.71
CA PRO A 286 -3.98 -17.70 -5.06
C PRO A 286 -5.19 -18.21 -4.29
N ILE A 287 -5.40 -17.69 -3.08
CA ILE A 287 -6.62 -17.92 -2.32
C ILE A 287 -7.70 -17.00 -2.92
N VAL A 288 -8.73 -17.61 -3.50
CA VAL A 288 -9.86 -16.91 -4.15
C VAL A 288 -11.16 -17.35 -3.49
N ALA A 289 -11.81 -16.44 -2.76
CA ALA A 289 -13.16 -16.67 -2.24
C ALA A 289 -14.19 -16.32 -3.32
N LYS A 290 -14.81 -17.34 -3.91
CA LYS A 290 -15.90 -17.12 -4.88
C LYS A 290 -17.10 -16.48 -4.20
N LYS A 291 -17.65 -15.42 -4.80
CA LYS A 291 -18.88 -14.77 -4.35
C LYS A 291 -20.03 -15.79 -4.38
N PRO A 292 -20.78 -15.97 -3.28
CA PRO A 292 -21.95 -16.84 -3.27
C PRO A 292 -23.00 -16.38 -4.29
N GLU A 293 -23.72 -17.33 -4.86
CA GLU A 293 -24.87 -17.01 -5.71
C GLU A 293 -25.98 -16.36 -4.88
N GLY A 294 -26.61 -15.31 -5.42
CA GLY A 294 -27.63 -14.55 -4.70
C GLY A 294 -27.12 -13.76 -3.49
N TYR A 295 -25.79 -13.59 -3.35
CA TYR A 295 -25.19 -12.86 -2.24
C TYR A 295 -25.75 -11.45 -2.11
N ARG A 296 -26.09 -11.08 -0.87
CA ARG A 296 -26.52 -9.74 -0.50
C ARG A 296 -25.54 -9.18 0.53
N PRO A 297 -24.89 -8.03 0.26
CA PRO A 297 -24.00 -7.44 1.23
C PRO A 297 -24.77 -6.99 2.48
N PRO A 298 -24.09 -6.91 3.63
CA PRO A 298 -24.66 -6.30 4.83
C PRO A 298 -25.06 -4.85 4.52
N LYS A 299 -26.12 -4.39 5.18
CA LYS A 299 -26.59 -3.00 5.03
C LYS A 299 -25.63 -2.05 5.78
N PRO A 300 -25.38 -0.83 5.26
CA PRO A 300 -24.59 0.18 5.96
C PRO A 300 -25.11 0.48 7.37
#